data_AF-A0AA39WWG7-F1
#
_entry.id   AF-A0AA39WWG7-F1
#
_cell.length_a   1.000
_cell.length_b   1.000
_cell.length_c   1.000
_cell.angle_alpha   90.00
_cell.angle_beta   90.00
_cell.angle_gamma   90.00
#
_symmetry.space_group_name_H-M   'P 1'
#
loop_
_entity.id
_entity.type
_entity.pdbx_description
1 polymer ?
#
loop_
_entity_poly.entity_id
_entity_poly.type
_entity_poly.pdbx_seq_one_letter_code
_entity_poly.pdbx_strand_id
1 'polypeptide(L)'
;MAFLSKILCLGIACTSAYSLYHSSQSIPKLRKYEEKAEKAAKWSNTAERRLWDTRYTVGAGVASALASLLYAFNLLFISGPSRTFSGIFWAAALCLGDFAASGYLRSFWAKERKVPLMDEYNDAISHSMTVMSLSDVLAYLW
;
A
#
# COMPACT_ATOMS: atom_id res chain seq x y z
N MET A 1 14.92 -7.58 -25.87
CA MET A 1 14.50 -6.62 -24.82
C MET A 1 13.13 -6.92 -24.21
N ALA A 2 12.18 -7.58 -24.90
CA ALA A 2 10.85 -7.89 -24.36
C ALA A 2 10.84 -8.89 -23.18
N PHE A 3 11.85 -9.74 -23.06
CA PHE A 3 11.96 -10.73 -21.98
C PHE A 3 12.21 -10.08 -20.61
N LEU A 4 13.16 -9.14 -20.52
CA LEU A 4 13.47 -8.42 -19.28
C LEU A 4 12.28 -7.60 -18.77
N SER A 5 11.58 -6.90 -19.66
CA SER A 5 10.37 -6.13 -19.30
C SER A 5 9.25 -7.01 -18.77
N LYS A 6 9.10 -8.23 -19.30
CA LYS A 6 8.11 -9.20 -18.79
C LYS A 6 8.50 -9.75 -17.42
N ILE A 7 9.79 -10.00 -17.18
CA ILE A 7 10.28 -10.40 -15.85
C ILE A 7 10.00 -9.29 -14.83
N LEU A 8 10.27 -8.02 -15.19
CA LEU A 8 9.97 -6.89 -14.33
C LEU A 8 8.46 -6.78 -14.03
N CYS A 9 7.61 -6.85 -15.05
CA CYS A 9 6.15 -6.83 -14.84
C CYS A 9 5.66 -8.00 -13.99
N LEU A 10 6.28 -9.18 -14.11
CA LEU A 10 5.96 -10.34 -13.27
C LEU A 10 6.38 -10.10 -11.82
N GLY A 11 7.54 -9.50 -11.58
CA GLY A 11 7.98 -9.06 -10.26
C GLY A 11 7.01 -8.04 -9.64
N ILE A 12 6.56 -7.05 -10.41
CA ILE A 12 5.56 -6.05 -9.99
C ILE A 12 4.23 -6.74 -9.62
N ALA A 13 3.75 -7.66 -10.46
CA ALA A 13 2.51 -8.39 -10.20
C ALA A 13 2.60 -9.24 -8.92
N CYS A 14 3.69 -9.99 -8.72
CA CYS A 14 3.90 -10.79 -7.51
C CYS A 14 4.01 -9.91 -6.25
N THR A 15 4.77 -8.82 -6.31
CA THR A 15 4.94 -7.88 -5.19
C THR A 15 3.62 -7.21 -4.83
N SER A 16 2.84 -6.79 -5.83
CA SER A 16 1.52 -6.17 -5.65
C SER A 16 0.53 -7.16 -5.04
N ALA A 17 0.49 -8.41 -5.52
CA ALA A 17 -0.36 -9.46 -4.97
C ALA A 17 0.00 -9.78 -3.50
N TYR A 18 1.30 -9.83 -3.17
CA TYR A 18 1.76 -10.05 -1.81
C TYR A 18 1.41 -8.88 -0.86
N SER A 19 1.51 -7.64 -1.36
CA SER A 19 1.07 -6.45 -0.64
C SER A 19 -0.43 -6.47 -0.33
N LEU A 20 -1.26 -6.89 -1.29
CA LEU A 20 -2.70 -7.04 -1.10
C LEU A 20 -3.05 -8.17 -0.14
N TYR A 21 -2.32 -9.28 -0.18
CA TYR A 21 -2.47 -10.37 0.79
C TYR A 21 -2.22 -9.87 2.21
N HIS A 22 -1.12 -9.15 2.46
CA HIS A 22 -0.86 -8.56 3.78
C HIS A 22 -1.90 -7.51 4.18
N SER A 23 -2.37 -6.70 3.24
CA SER A 23 -3.46 -5.75 3.49
C SER A 23 -4.76 -6.45 3.89
N SER A 24 -5.09 -7.60 3.28
CA SER A 24 -6.27 -8.38 3.65
C SER A 24 -6.20 -8.96 5.07
N GLN A 25 -4.99 -9.17 5.60
CA GLN A 25 -4.78 -9.64 6.97
C GLN A 25 -4.80 -8.47 7.98
N SER A 26 -4.33 -7.28 7.60
CA SER A 26 -4.28 -6.12 8.49
C SER A 26 -5.62 -5.41 8.64
N ILE A 27 -6.39 -5.25 7.56
CA ILE A 27 -7.70 -4.57 7.57
C ILE A 27 -8.68 -5.13 8.62
N PRO A 28 -8.94 -6.45 8.71
CA PRO A 28 -9.89 -6.97 9.69
C PRO A 28 -9.39 -6.76 11.13
N LYS A 29 -8.09 -6.87 11.36
CA LYS A 29 -7.48 -6.58 12.68
C LYS A 29 -7.68 -5.11 13.05
N LEU A 30 -7.45 -4.17 12.13
CA LEU A 30 -7.68 -2.73 12.37
C LEU A 30 -9.16 -2.41 12.59
N ARG A 31 -10.06 -3.03 11.81
CA ARG A 31 -11.52 -2.86 11.95
C ARG A 31 -12.03 -3.19 13.35
N LYS A 32 -11.45 -4.20 14.00
CA LYS A 32 -11.82 -4.59 15.38
C LYS A 32 -11.59 -3.47 16.40
N TYR A 33 -10.58 -2.63 16.18
CA TYR A 33 -10.24 -1.50 17.06
C TYR A 33 -10.91 -0.19 16.63
N GLU A 34 -11.47 -0.16 15.42
CA GLU A 34 -12.06 1.01 14.79
C GLU A 34 -13.30 1.51 15.54
N GLU A 35 -14.16 0.62 16.04
CA GLU A 35 -15.37 1.00 16.78
C GLU A 35 -15.02 1.74 18.10
N LYS A 36 -13.96 1.29 18.78
CA LYS A 36 -13.46 1.96 20.00
C LYS A 36 -12.82 3.31 19.65
N ALA A 37 -12.06 3.35 18.56
CA ALA A 37 -11.46 4.59 18.08
C ALA A 37 -12.53 5.61 17.64
N GLU A 38 -13.63 5.18 17.04
CA GLU A 38 -14.76 6.03 16.64
C GLU A 38 -15.51 6.59 17.86
N LYS A 39 -15.72 5.77 18.90
CA LYS A 39 -16.26 6.25 20.17
C LYS A 39 -15.36 7.30 20.81
N ALA A 40 -14.04 7.11 20.77
CA ALA A 40 -13.07 8.08 21.26
C ALA A 40 -13.02 9.36 20.40
N ALA A 41 -13.18 9.24 19.08
CA ALA A 41 -13.21 10.36 18.13
C ALA A 41 -14.33 11.36 18.44
N LYS A 42 -15.50 10.88 18.90
CA LYS A 42 -16.63 11.75 19.28
C LYS A 42 -16.29 12.75 20.39
N TRP A 43 -15.29 12.45 21.22
CA TRP A 43 -14.91 13.25 22.38
C TRP A 43 -13.52 13.87 22.25
N SER A 44 -12.80 13.60 21.16
CA SER A 44 -11.44 14.08 20.95
C SER A 44 -11.13 14.25 19.46
N ASN A 45 -10.89 15.50 19.05
CA ASN A 45 -10.40 15.83 17.70
C ASN A 45 -9.09 15.10 17.37
N THR A 46 -8.26 14.81 18.37
CA THR A 46 -7.04 14.02 18.17
C THR A 46 -7.39 12.59 17.76
N ALA A 47 -8.32 11.94 18.46
CA ALA A 47 -8.73 10.57 18.13
C ALA A 47 -9.44 10.49 16.75
N GLU A 48 -10.22 11.50 16.39
CA GLU A 48 -10.83 11.60 15.05
C GLU A 48 -9.77 11.68 13.95
N ARG A 49 -8.80 12.58 14.10
CA ARG A 49 -7.71 12.72 13.14
C ARG A 49 -6.92 11.42 12.99
N ARG A 50 -6.68 10.71 14.09
CA ARG A 50 -6.01 9.39 14.08
C ARG A 50 -6.80 8.34 13.32
N LEU A 51 -8.11 8.29 13.52
CA LEU A 51 -8.99 7.37 12.80
C LEU A 51 -8.95 7.63 11.29
N TRP A 52 -9.02 8.91 10.90
CA TRP A 52 -8.94 9.32 9.51
C TRP A 52 -7.59 8.94 8.87
N ASP A 53 -6.48 9.30 9.51
CA ASP A 53 -5.15 9.01 8.99
C ASP A 53 -4.90 7.50 8.85
N THR A 54 -5.44 6.68 9.77
CA THR A 54 -5.35 5.22 9.70
C THR A 54 -6.14 4.67 8.50
N ARG A 55 -7.37 5.13 8.28
CA ARG A 55 -8.16 4.73 7.10
C ARG A 55 -7.48 5.15 5.81
N TYR A 56 -6.96 6.37 5.77
CA TYR A 56 -6.33 6.92 4.59
C TYR A 56 -5.03 6.18 4.24
N THR A 57 -4.16 5.90 5.21
CA THR A 57 -2.92 5.13 4.99
C THR A 57 -3.20 3.73 4.45
N VAL A 58 -4.12 2.99 5.07
CA VAL A 58 -4.49 1.63 4.63
C VAL A 58 -5.13 1.67 3.25
N GLY A 59 -6.05 2.61 3.03
CA GLY A 59 -6.72 2.79 1.74
C GLY A 59 -5.74 3.14 0.62
N ALA A 60 -4.80 4.05 0.87
CA ALA A 60 -3.78 4.45 -0.11
C ALA A 60 -2.87 3.28 -0.49
N GLY A 61 -2.39 2.50 0.50
CA GLY A 61 -1.54 1.33 0.24
C GLY A 61 -2.26 0.24 -0.58
N VAL A 62 -3.53 -0.03 -0.26
CA VAL A 62 -4.35 -0.99 -1.03
C VAL A 62 -4.61 -0.48 -2.44
N ALA A 63 -4.94 0.80 -2.60
CA ALA A 63 -5.23 1.40 -3.89
C ALA A 63 -4.00 1.40 -4.81
N SER A 64 -2.81 1.73 -4.29
CA SER A 64 -1.58 1.72 -5.09
C SER A 64 -1.20 0.29 -5.49
N ALA A 65 -1.26 -0.68 -4.56
CA ALA A 65 -1.00 -2.08 -4.87
C ALA A 65 -1.99 -2.67 -5.89
N LEU A 66 -3.29 -2.33 -5.81
CA LEU A 66 -4.28 -2.74 -6.80
C LEU A 66 -4.00 -2.11 -8.17
N ALA A 67 -3.69 -0.82 -8.23
CA ALA A 67 -3.39 -0.13 -9.48
C ALA A 67 -2.15 -0.73 -10.16
N SER A 68 -1.08 -0.97 -9.38
CA SER A 68 0.15 -1.61 -9.87
C SER A 68 -0.11 -3.05 -10.34
N LEU A 69 -0.94 -3.82 -9.65
CA LEU A 69 -1.32 -5.18 -10.09
C LEU A 69 -2.09 -5.17 -11.42
N LEU A 70 -3.12 -4.33 -11.52
CA LEU A 70 -3.97 -4.24 -12.72
C LEU A 70 -3.15 -3.80 -13.93
N TYR A 71 -2.27 -2.81 -13.73
CA TYR A 71 -1.44 -2.29 -14.82
C TYR A 71 -0.37 -3.30 -15.24
N ALA A 72 0.31 -3.97 -14.29
CA ALA A 72 1.24 -5.06 -14.59
C ALA A 72 0.55 -6.23 -15.32
N PHE A 73 -0.67 -6.59 -14.92
CA PHE A 73 -1.45 -7.63 -15.58
C PHE A 73 -1.79 -7.25 -17.03
N ASN A 74 -2.22 -6.01 -17.26
CA ASN A 74 -2.48 -5.49 -18.60
C ASN A 74 -1.22 -5.57 -19.50
N LEU A 75 -0.05 -5.19 -18.97
CA LEU A 75 1.22 -5.24 -19.70
C LEU A 75 1.69 -6.68 -19.98
N LEU A 76 1.41 -7.64 -19.09
CA LEU A 76 1.81 -9.04 -19.27
C LEU A 76 0.97 -9.79 -20.31
N PHE A 77 -0.35 -9.61 -20.29
CA PHE A 77 -1.28 -10.48 -21.01
C PHE A 77 -2.03 -9.82 -22.17
N ILE A 78 -2.23 -8.50 -22.13
CA ILE A 78 -3.11 -7.80 -23.09
C ILE A 78 -2.29 -6.98 -24.08
N SER A 79 -1.62 -5.93 -23.60
CA SER A 79 -1.04 -4.91 -24.48
C SER A 79 0.44 -5.11 -24.75
N GLY A 80 1.14 -5.88 -23.91
CA GLY A 80 2.59 -5.99 -23.97
C GLY A 80 3.31 -4.70 -23.50
N PRO A 81 4.59 -4.79 -23.10
CA PRO A 81 5.37 -3.62 -22.75
C PRO A 81 5.63 -2.77 -24.02
N SER A 82 4.92 -1.63 -24.13
CA SER A 82 5.07 -0.66 -25.22
C SER A 82 5.84 0.57 -24.74
N ARG A 83 6.70 1.15 -25.59
CA ARG A 83 7.43 2.41 -25.31
C ARG A 83 6.62 3.65 -25.70
N THR A 84 5.30 3.54 -25.75
CA THR A 84 4.42 4.64 -26.10
C THR A 84 4.45 5.69 -24.99
N PHE A 85 4.27 6.97 -25.32
CA PHE A 85 4.21 8.06 -24.33
C PHE A 85 3.23 7.75 -23.18
N SER A 86 2.07 7.19 -23.50
CA SER A 86 1.08 6.73 -22.51
C SER A 86 1.64 5.68 -21.55
N GLY A 87 2.41 4.69 -22.05
CA GLY A 87 3.00 3.65 -21.20
C GLY A 87 4.06 4.20 -20.24
N ILE A 88 4.90 5.10 -20.73
CA ILE A 88 5.92 5.78 -19.92
C ILE A 88 5.25 6.67 -18.85
N PHE A 89 4.19 7.40 -19.24
CA PHE A 89 3.43 8.24 -18.33
C PHE A 89 2.82 7.43 -17.18
N TRP A 90 2.17 6.30 -17.48
CA TRP A 90 1.57 5.45 -16.46
C TRP A 90 2.60 4.79 -15.54
N ALA A 91 3.74 4.32 -16.07
CA ALA A 91 4.83 3.81 -15.26
C ALA A 91 5.37 4.89 -14.30
N ALA A 92 5.61 6.11 -14.80
CA ALA A 92 6.07 7.22 -13.98
C ALA A 92 5.02 7.64 -12.92
N ALA A 93 3.74 7.66 -13.28
CA ALA A 93 2.65 7.98 -12.35
C ALA A 93 2.54 6.94 -11.23
N LEU A 94 2.68 5.65 -11.54
CA LEU A 94 2.65 4.58 -10.55
C LEU A 94 3.91 4.60 -9.66
N CYS A 95 5.09 4.82 -10.22
CA CYS A 95 6.32 5.02 -9.46
C CYS A 95 6.17 6.17 -8.43
N LEU A 96 5.70 7.34 -8.88
CA LEU A 96 5.45 8.47 -8.00
C LEU A 96 4.36 8.19 -6.97
N GLY A 97 3.29 7.50 -7.37
CA GLY A 97 2.20 7.10 -6.47
C GLY A 97 2.68 6.16 -5.37
N ASP A 98 3.45 5.14 -5.72
CA ASP A 98 4.02 4.16 -4.79
C ASP A 98 5.02 4.81 -3.83
N PHE A 99 5.86 5.73 -4.33
CA PHE A 99 6.80 6.50 -3.50
C PHE A 99 6.08 7.48 -2.55
N ALA A 100 5.04 8.16 -3.04
CA ALA A 100 4.24 9.05 -2.20
C ALA A 100 3.47 8.26 -1.12
N ALA A 101 2.92 7.10 -1.48
CA ALA A 101 2.27 6.21 -0.53
C ALA A 101 3.25 5.72 0.53
N SER A 102 4.43 5.21 0.14
CA SER A 102 5.43 4.74 1.09
C SER A 102 5.94 5.86 2.01
N GLY A 103 6.19 7.05 1.46
CA GLY A 103 6.58 8.23 2.22
C GLY A 103 5.52 8.65 3.24
N TYR A 104 4.25 8.69 2.83
CA TYR A 104 3.14 9.03 3.72
C TYR A 104 2.96 7.99 4.83
N LEU A 105 2.95 6.69 4.49
CA LEU A 105 2.88 5.60 5.46
C LEU A 105 4.04 5.66 6.46
N ARG A 106 5.27 5.93 5.99
CA ARG A 106 6.45 6.05 6.84
C ARG A 106 6.32 7.22 7.80
N SER A 107 5.86 8.37 7.32
CA SER A 107 5.68 9.57 8.14
C SER A 107 4.62 9.40 9.23
N PHE A 108 3.57 8.62 8.94
CA PHE A 108 2.51 8.29 9.89
C PHE A 108 3.01 7.29 10.94
N TRP A 109 3.52 6.13 10.50
CA TRP A 109 3.95 5.06 11.41
C TRP A 109 5.24 5.36 12.17
N ALA A 110 6.13 6.21 11.67
CA ALA A 110 7.33 6.63 12.42
C ALA A 110 7.00 7.37 13.71
N LYS A 111 5.80 7.96 13.80
CA LYS A 111 5.32 8.66 14.99
C LYS A 111 4.59 7.72 15.96
N GLU A 112 4.22 6.53 15.51
CA GLU A 112 3.47 5.57 16.30
C GLU A 112 4.40 4.52 16.93
N ARG A 113 4.25 4.32 18.24
CA ARG A 113 4.92 3.23 18.95
C ARG A 113 3.98 2.04 19.07
N LYS A 114 4.55 0.83 19.05
CA LYS A 114 3.81 -0.39 19.41
C LYS A 114 3.21 -0.22 20.80
N VAL A 115 1.93 -0.55 20.94
CA VAL A 115 1.18 -0.36 22.19
C VAL A 115 1.28 -1.65 23.00
N PRO A 116 1.72 -1.61 24.28
CA PRO A 116 1.77 -2.81 25.11
C PRO A 116 0.38 -3.44 25.28
N LEU A 117 0.30 -4.77 25.30
CA LEU A 117 -0.93 -5.58 25.46
C LEU A 117 -1.94 -5.50 24.30
N MET A 118 -1.56 -4.93 23.16
CA MET A 118 -2.40 -4.84 21.96
C MET A 118 -1.79 -5.64 20.80
N ASP A 119 -1.65 -6.95 20.98
CA ASP A 119 -0.89 -7.82 20.06
C ASP A 119 -1.47 -7.83 18.64
N GLU A 120 -2.79 -7.96 18.48
CA GLU A 120 -3.42 -7.92 17.15
C GLU A 120 -3.28 -6.55 16.45
N TYR A 121 -3.23 -5.46 17.23
CA TYR A 121 -2.99 -4.12 16.69
C TYR A 121 -1.52 -3.96 16.27
N ASN A 122 -0.59 -4.44 17.09
CA ASN A 122 0.84 -4.44 16.77
C ASN A 122 1.16 -5.31 15.55
N ASP A 123 0.44 -6.41 15.36
CA ASP A 123 0.49 -7.22 14.15
C ASP A 123 0.01 -6.44 12.94
N ALA A 124 -1.12 -5.74 13.06
CA ALA A 124 -1.65 -4.93 11.96
C ALA A 124 -0.67 -3.82 11.56
N ILE A 125 -0.05 -3.15 12.55
CA ILE A 125 1.04 -2.19 12.32
C ILE A 125 2.20 -2.85 11.56
N SER A 126 2.61 -4.05 11.99
CA SER A 126 3.73 -4.77 11.36
C SER A 126 3.40 -5.14 9.92
N HIS A 127 2.18 -5.59 9.63
CA HIS A 127 1.72 -5.83 8.26
C HIS A 127 1.68 -4.55 7.42
N SER A 128 1.25 -3.42 7.98
CA SER A 128 1.28 -2.12 7.28
C SER A 128 2.71 -1.66 6.98
N MET A 129 3.67 -1.93 7.86
CA MET A 129 5.09 -1.70 7.57
C MET A 129 5.61 -2.60 6.44
N THR A 130 5.18 -3.86 6.39
CA THR A 130 5.50 -4.75 5.26
C THR A 130 4.94 -4.20 3.95
N VAL A 131 3.66 -3.78 3.93
CA VAL A 131 3.03 -3.15 2.76
C VAL A 131 3.81 -1.92 2.30
N MET A 132 4.25 -1.06 3.23
CA MET A 132 5.09 0.10 2.91
C MET A 132 6.42 -0.31 2.26
N SER A 133 7.11 -1.32 2.79
CA SER A 133 8.37 -1.80 2.19
C SER A 133 8.16 -2.38 0.78
N LEU A 134 7.00 -3.02 0.54
CA LEU A 134 6.64 -3.55 -0.77
C LEU A 134 6.30 -2.42 -1.75
N SER A 135 5.65 -1.34 -1.30
CA SER A 135 5.44 -0.14 -2.12
C SER A 135 6.76 0.52 -2.51
N ASP A 136 7.76 0.57 -1.62
CA ASP A 136 9.11 1.04 -1.99
C ASP A 136 9.72 0.17 -3.09
N VAL A 137 9.60 -1.16 -2.98
CA VAL A 137 10.07 -2.10 -4.01
C VAL A 137 9.33 -1.90 -5.34
N LEU A 138 8.01 -1.69 -5.30
CA LEU A 138 7.21 -1.40 -6.50
C LEU A 138 7.67 -0.11 -7.18
N ALA A 139 7.97 0.94 -6.41
CA ALA A 139 8.48 2.20 -6.95
C ALA A 139 9.83 2.03 -7.67
N TYR A 140 10.71 1.14 -7.20
CA TYR A 140 11.98 0.82 -7.89
C TYR A 140 11.82 -0.08 -9.11
N LEU A 141 10.75 -0.87 -9.17
CA LEU A 141 10.48 -1.78 -10.29
C LEU A 141 9.82 -1.08 -11.48
N TRP A 142 9.09 0.02 -11.24
CA TRP A 142 8.53 0.91 -12.26
C TRP A 142 9.58 1.81 -12.90
#